data_AF-B2TQ67-F1
#
_entry.id   AF-B2TQ67-F1
#
_cell.length_a   1.000
_cell.length_b   1.000
_cell.length_c   1.000
_cell.angle_alpha   90.00
_cell.angle_beta   90.00
_cell.angle_gamma   90.00
#
_symmetry.space_group_name_H-M   'P 1'
#
loop_
_entity.id
_entity.type
_entity.pdbx_description
1 polymer ?
#
loop_
_entity_poly.entity_id
_entity_poly.type
_entity_poly.pdbx_seq_one_letter_code
_entity_poly.pdbx_strand_id
1 'polypeptide(L)'
;MIFDKKTHIVEFVRRPNRFQGYVIIDGKEELVHVPNTGRCKEILIPGCRALIREENGPNRKTRFSLIGAYKGKNLINIDSQIPNKVVEEALINKKINGLEKYTKICREKTFGNSRFDFKLEDSLNNEYYLEVKGVTLEENGFCRFPDAPTHKVLLVNIFQLNTVVSIIDDILKRKLLQLIQ
;
A
#
# COMPACT_ATOMS: atom_id res chain seq x y z
N MET A 1 -10.02 7.82 -8.54
CA MET A 1 -8.59 7.47 -8.43
C MET A 1 -7.71 8.71 -8.27
N ILE A 2 -6.82 8.65 -7.26
CA ILE A 2 -6.03 9.76 -6.71
C ILE A 2 -4.70 9.90 -7.46
N PHE A 3 -4.73 10.49 -8.65
CA PHE A 3 -3.56 11.17 -9.25
C PHE A 3 -3.99 12.43 -10.01
N ASP A 4 -4.88 13.24 -9.45
CA ASP A 4 -5.15 14.60 -9.99
C ASP A 4 -3.93 15.53 -9.90
N LYS A 5 -2.88 15.08 -9.23
CA LYS A 5 -1.64 15.83 -9.06
C LYS A 5 -0.61 15.37 -10.07
N LYS A 6 0.09 16.34 -10.65
CA LYS A 6 1.14 16.12 -11.64
C LYS A 6 2.25 15.22 -11.08
N THR A 7 2.67 14.25 -11.88
CA THR A 7 3.77 13.33 -11.55
C THR A 7 4.93 13.46 -12.52
N HIS A 8 6.14 13.22 -12.03
CA HIS A 8 7.37 13.31 -12.82
C HIS A 8 8.26 12.10 -12.58
N ILE A 9 8.92 11.63 -13.63
CA ILE A 9 9.97 10.62 -13.52
C ILE A 9 11.29 11.35 -13.35
N VAL A 10 12.04 10.97 -12.32
CA VAL A 10 13.29 11.63 -11.89
C VAL A 10 14.34 10.59 -11.57
N GLU A 11 15.60 11.00 -11.43
CA GLU A 11 16.65 10.12 -10.93
C GLU A 11 16.70 10.19 -9.40
N PHE A 12 16.70 9.05 -8.72
CA PHE A 12 16.86 8.99 -7.27
C PHE A 12 18.33 9.06 -6.88
N VAL A 13 18.68 9.91 -5.92
CA VAL A 13 20.07 10.09 -5.46
C VAL A 13 20.31 9.34 -4.15
N ARG A 14 19.59 9.72 -3.09
CA ARG A 14 19.78 9.15 -1.73
C ARG A 14 18.57 9.37 -0.84
N ARG A 15 18.48 8.57 0.23
CA ARG A 15 17.48 8.69 1.28
C ARG A 15 18.16 8.73 2.65
N PRO A 16 18.54 9.92 3.15
CA PRO A 16 19.30 10.03 4.40
C PRO A 16 18.51 9.61 5.64
N ASN A 17 17.18 9.66 5.61
CA ASN A 17 16.33 9.18 6.69
C ASN A 17 14.97 8.69 6.17
N ARG A 18 14.13 8.19 7.08
CA ARG A 18 12.84 7.60 6.72
C ARG A 18 11.88 8.55 5.99
N PHE A 19 12.01 9.87 6.13
CA PHE A 19 11.03 10.83 5.58
C PHE A 19 11.58 11.76 4.49
N GLN A 20 12.88 11.70 4.21
CA GLN A 20 13.55 12.59 3.26
C GLN A 20 14.29 11.78 2.20
N GLY A 21 14.12 12.17 0.95
CA GLY A 21 14.88 11.67 -0.19
C GLY A 21 15.40 12.83 -1.02
N TYR A 22 16.44 12.58 -1.80
CA TYR A 22 16.97 13.50 -2.79
C TYR A 22 16.83 12.88 -4.17
N VAL A 23 16.38 13.69 -5.13
CA VAL A 23 16.20 13.32 -6.54
C VAL A 23 16.79 14.41 -7.44
N ILE A 24 17.05 14.10 -8.71
CA ILE A 24 17.47 15.10 -9.70
C ILE A 24 16.26 15.65 -10.45
N ILE A 25 16.08 16.97 -10.42
CA ILE A 25 15.10 17.72 -11.21
C ILE A 25 15.85 18.84 -11.94
N ASP A 26 15.73 18.92 -13.26
CA ASP A 26 16.39 19.93 -14.09
C ASP A 26 17.90 20.06 -13.81
N GLY A 27 18.56 18.92 -13.58
CA GLY A 27 20.00 18.84 -13.30
C GLY A 27 20.43 19.23 -11.87
N LYS A 28 19.49 19.50 -10.96
CA LYS A 28 19.76 19.87 -9.57
C LYS A 28 19.17 18.86 -8.59
N GLU A 29 19.84 18.68 -7.45
CA GLU A 29 19.28 17.91 -6.35
C GLU A 29 18.11 18.65 -5.68
N GLU A 30 16.97 17.96 -5.55
CA GLU A 30 15.78 18.46 -4.89
C GLU A 30 15.42 17.55 -3.70
N LEU A 31 15.08 18.18 -2.56
CA LEU A 31 14.60 17.47 -1.38
C LEU A 31 13.11 17.09 -1.54
N VAL A 32 12.80 15.80 -1.42
CA VAL A 32 11.44 15.27 -1.51
C VAL A 32 11.04 14.53 -0.25
N HIS A 33 9.74 14.50 0.03
CA HIS A 33 9.21 13.72 1.15
C HIS A 33 9.09 12.24 0.76
N VAL A 34 9.44 11.34 1.67
CA VAL A 34 9.22 9.89 1.49
C VAL A 34 8.09 9.44 2.43
N PRO A 35 6.88 9.17 1.91
CA PRO A 35 5.73 8.72 2.69
C PRO A 35 5.80 7.21 2.99
N ASN A 36 6.94 6.76 3.53
CA ASN A 36 7.16 5.37 3.90
C ASN A 36 8.06 5.30 5.14
N THR A 37 7.68 4.53 6.17
CA THR A 37 8.50 4.36 7.39
C THR A 37 9.51 3.23 7.27
N GLY A 38 9.31 2.30 6.32
CA GLY A 38 10.18 1.17 6.03
C GLY A 38 11.48 1.57 5.32
N ARG A 39 12.40 0.62 5.19
CA ARG A 39 13.77 0.87 4.70
C ARG A 39 13.85 1.14 3.19
N CYS A 40 12.99 0.51 2.39
CA CYS A 40 12.96 0.61 0.92
C CYS A 40 14.32 0.41 0.22
N LYS A 41 15.30 -0.26 0.86
CA LYS A 41 16.69 -0.36 0.37
C LYS A 41 16.81 -1.06 -0.99
N GLU A 42 15.94 -2.02 -1.24
CA GLU A 42 15.92 -2.77 -2.51
C GLU A 42 15.16 -2.06 -3.64
N ILE A 43 14.46 -0.97 -3.32
CA ILE A 43 13.62 -0.21 -4.26
C ILE A 43 14.28 1.13 -4.59
N LEU A 44 14.77 1.81 -3.56
CA LEU A 44 15.42 3.12 -3.66
C LEU A 44 16.94 2.96 -3.73
N ILE A 45 17.39 2.52 -4.90
CA ILE A 45 18.81 2.37 -5.24
C ILE A 45 19.27 3.65 -5.95
N PRO A 46 20.39 4.28 -5.54
CA PRO A 46 20.94 5.44 -6.24
C PRO A 46 21.04 5.23 -7.76
N GLY A 47 20.63 6.23 -8.53
CA GLY A 47 20.56 6.19 -10.00
C GLY A 47 19.29 5.55 -10.57
N CYS A 48 18.40 4.99 -9.74
CA CYS A 48 17.15 4.41 -10.25
C CYS A 48 16.18 5.50 -10.73
N ARG A 49 15.33 5.14 -11.70
CA ARG A 49 14.19 5.97 -12.08
C ARG A 49 13.18 5.95 -10.93
N ALA A 50 12.85 7.12 -10.43
CA ALA A 50 11.89 7.36 -9.37
C ALA A 50 10.67 8.10 -9.90
N LEU A 51 9.52 7.92 -9.25
CA LEU A 51 8.30 8.66 -9.53
C LEU A 51 7.99 9.59 -8.36
N ILE A 52 7.93 10.89 -8.64
CA ILE A 52 7.51 11.91 -7.69
C ILE A 52 6.15 12.49 -8.07
N ARG A 53 5.41 12.96 -7.07
CA ARG A 53 4.12 13.65 -7.21
C ARG A 53 4.22 15.04 -6.61
N GLU A 54 3.71 16.04 -7.33
CA GLU A 54 3.57 17.40 -6.81
C GLU A 54 2.56 17.43 -5.66
N GLU A 55 2.88 18.17 -4.61
CA GLU A 55 2.05 18.29 -3.41
C GLU A 55 1.88 19.77 -3.04
N ASN A 56 0.64 20.26 -3.14
CA ASN A 56 0.28 21.62 -2.77
C ASN A 56 -0.45 21.58 -1.42
N GLY A 57 0.30 21.78 -0.33
CA GLY A 57 -0.26 21.84 1.01
C GLY A 57 0.36 23.01 1.79
N PRO A 58 -0.43 23.82 2.49
CA PRO A 58 0.06 25.08 3.08
C PRO A 58 1.17 24.86 4.13
N ASN A 59 1.18 23.72 4.82
CA ASN A 59 2.14 23.39 5.86
C ASN A 59 3.28 22.48 5.39
N ARG A 60 3.40 22.21 4.09
CA ARG A 60 4.42 21.30 3.57
C ARG A 60 5.77 21.98 3.43
N LYS A 61 6.81 21.31 3.94
CA LYS A 61 8.21 21.73 3.76
C LYS A 61 8.80 21.35 2.39
N THR A 62 8.21 20.36 1.72
CA THR A 62 8.67 19.88 0.41
C THR A 62 7.54 19.96 -0.62
N ARG A 63 7.89 20.40 -1.83
CA ARG A 63 6.99 20.50 -2.99
C ARG A 63 6.57 19.14 -3.55
N PHE A 64 7.35 18.10 -3.30
CA PHE A 64 7.10 16.77 -3.86
C PHE A 64 7.10 15.67 -2.80
N SER A 65 6.40 14.58 -3.13
CA SER A 65 6.54 13.27 -2.46
C SER A 65 7.09 12.24 -3.45
N LEU A 66 8.04 11.42 -3.00
CA LEU A 66 8.53 10.24 -3.71
C LEU A 66 7.53 9.10 -3.52
N ILE A 67 6.77 8.78 -4.55
CA ILE A 67 5.62 7.86 -4.48
C ILE A 67 5.92 6.48 -5.08
N GLY A 68 7.01 6.33 -5.83
CA GLY A 68 7.44 5.04 -6.34
C GLY A 68 8.84 5.07 -6.92
N ALA A 69 9.34 3.89 -7.28
CA ALA A 69 10.56 3.74 -8.06
C ALA A 69 10.49 2.53 -8.98
N TYR A 70 11.26 2.57 -10.06
CA TYR A 70 11.33 1.52 -11.05
C TYR A 70 12.38 0.47 -10.68
N LYS A 71 11.98 -0.80 -10.72
CA LYS A 71 12.87 -1.96 -10.73
C LYS A 71 12.79 -2.58 -12.12
N GLY A 72 13.76 -2.26 -12.98
CA GLY A 72 13.68 -2.56 -14.41
C GLY A 72 12.50 -1.82 -15.06
N LYS A 73 11.57 -2.56 -15.67
CA LYS A 73 10.34 -2.00 -16.28
C LYS A 73 9.19 -1.79 -15.29
N ASN A 74 9.29 -2.36 -14.09
CA ASN A 74 8.21 -2.42 -13.12
C ASN A 74 8.24 -1.19 -12.20
N LEU A 75 7.11 -0.49 -12.08
CA LEU A 75 6.95 0.62 -11.15
C LEU A 75 6.43 0.09 -9.79
N ILE A 76 7.25 0.20 -8.76
CA ILE A 76 6.91 -0.19 -7.39
C ILE A 76 6.44 1.06 -6.64
N ASN A 77 5.21 1.04 -6.14
CA ASN A 77 4.73 2.09 -5.26
C ASN A 77 5.42 1.98 -3.89
N ILE A 78 5.84 3.12 -3.35
CA ILE A 78 6.41 3.19 -2.00
C ILE A 78 5.56 4.00 -1.03
N ASP A 79 4.45 4.58 -1.47
CA ASP A 79 3.56 5.34 -0.60
C ASP A 79 2.70 4.37 0.23
N SER A 80 3.08 4.18 1.49
CA SER A 80 2.45 3.17 2.35
C SER A 80 0.99 3.50 2.70
N GLN A 81 0.49 4.69 2.34
CA GLN A 81 -0.90 5.08 2.57
C GLN A 81 -1.82 4.69 1.41
N ILE A 82 -1.27 4.37 0.23
CA ILE A 82 -2.05 4.06 -0.96
C ILE A 82 -2.78 2.71 -0.87
N PRO A 83 -2.17 1.61 -0.40
CA PRO A 83 -2.83 0.30 -0.36
C PRO A 83 -4.21 0.33 0.32
N ASN A 84 -4.32 0.92 1.52
CA ASN A 84 -5.59 0.97 2.23
C ASN A 84 -6.62 1.83 1.48
N LYS A 85 -6.22 2.96 0.88
CA LYS A 85 -7.15 3.80 0.10
C LYS A 85 -7.71 3.05 -1.10
N VAL A 86 -6.86 2.29 -1.78
CA VAL A 86 -7.26 1.49 -2.94
C VAL A 86 -8.18 0.34 -2.54
N VAL A 87 -7.89 -0.34 -1.43
CA VAL A 87 -8.77 -1.39 -0.89
C VAL A 87 -10.12 -0.82 -0.48
N GLU A 88 -10.13 0.33 0.20
CA GLU A 88 -11.36 1.02 0.58
C GLU A 88 -12.22 1.38 -0.65
N GLU A 89 -11.63 1.95 -1.69
CA GLU A 89 -12.32 2.24 -2.95
C GLU A 89 -12.88 0.96 -3.59
N ALA A 90 -12.12 -0.13 -3.57
CA ALA A 90 -12.57 -1.41 -4.10
C ALA A 90 -13.70 -2.04 -3.27
N LEU A 91 -13.68 -1.90 -1.94
CA LEU A 91 -14.76 -2.33 -1.05
C LEU A 91 -16.04 -1.53 -1.31
N ILE A 92 -15.94 -0.19 -1.35
CA ILE A 92 -17.08 0.70 -1.61
C ILE A 92 -17.72 0.37 -2.97
N ASN A 93 -16.91 0.13 -4.00
CA ASN A 93 -17.37 -0.19 -5.34
C ASN A 93 -17.70 -1.68 -5.55
N LYS A 94 -17.67 -2.50 -4.48
CA LYS A 94 -17.95 -3.95 -4.52
C LYS A 94 -17.13 -4.70 -5.58
N LYS A 95 -15.85 -4.34 -5.71
CA LYS A 95 -14.91 -4.94 -6.68
C LYS A 95 -14.10 -6.09 -6.09
N ILE A 96 -14.24 -6.36 -4.79
CA ILE A 96 -13.55 -7.46 -4.11
C ILE A 96 -14.50 -8.64 -3.98
N ASN A 97 -14.19 -9.71 -4.73
CA ASN A 97 -14.99 -10.94 -4.74
C ASN A 97 -15.04 -11.56 -3.34
N GLY A 98 -16.24 -11.92 -2.88
CA GLY A 98 -16.51 -12.50 -1.56
C GLY A 98 -16.77 -11.46 -0.46
N LEU A 99 -16.57 -10.17 -0.72
CA LEU A 99 -16.81 -9.09 0.24
C LEU A 99 -17.96 -8.15 -0.16
N GLU A 100 -18.67 -8.41 -1.25
CA GLU A 100 -19.70 -7.52 -1.83
C GLU A 100 -20.92 -7.34 -0.92
N LYS A 101 -21.14 -8.29 0.00
CA LYS A 101 -22.24 -8.26 0.97
C LYS A 101 -22.02 -7.27 2.12
N TYR A 102 -20.76 -6.89 2.39
CA TYR A 102 -20.45 -5.95 3.45
C TYR A 102 -20.61 -4.52 2.95
N THR A 103 -21.45 -3.74 3.62
CA THR A 103 -21.81 -2.38 3.16
C THR A 103 -21.29 -1.30 4.09
N LYS A 104 -21.02 -1.63 5.35
CA LYS A 104 -20.45 -0.72 6.33
C LYS A 104 -18.97 -1.01 6.49
N ILE A 105 -18.14 -0.01 6.20
CA ILE A 105 -16.68 -0.09 6.20
C ILE A 105 -16.15 0.86 7.27
N CYS A 106 -15.39 0.35 8.22
CA CYS A 106 -14.78 1.12 9.30
C CYS A 106 -13.27 0.94 9.28
N ARG A 107 -12.51 2.03 9.19
CA ARG A 107 -11.04 1.99 9.19
C ARG A 107 -10.46 1.84 10.60
N GLU A 108 -9.25 1.30 10.68
CA GLU A 108 -8.37 1.35 11.87
C GLU A 108 -9.04 0.83 13.15
N LYS A 109 -9.67 -0.36 13.05
CA LYS A 109 -10.50 -0.89 14.14
C LYS A 109 -9.69 -1.79 15.06
N THR A 110 -9.72 -1.47 16.35
CA THR A 110 -9.17 -2.33 17.40
C THR A 110 -10.14 -3.46 17.76
N PHE A 111 -9.62 -4.69 17.86
CA PHE A 111 -10.31 -5.85 18.42
C PHE A 111 -9.33 -6.62 19.33
N GLY A 112 -9.68 -6.73 20.62
CA GLY A 112 -8.76 -7.21 21.64
C GLY A 112 -7.46 -6.38 21.66
N ASN A 113 -6.32 -7.04 21.54
CA ASN A 113 -4.99 -6.41 21.53
C ASN A 113 -4.45 -6.11 20.12
N SER A 114 -5.26 -6.30 19.07
CA SER A 114 -4.86 -6.11 17.67
C SER A 114 -5.63 -4.97 17.03
N ARG A 115 -4.97 -4.26 16.10
CA ARG A 115 -5.56 -3.22 15.27
C ARG A 115 -5.56 -3.72 13.83
N PHE A 116 -6.73 -3.70 13.20
CA PHE A 116 -6.94 -4.11 11.81
C PHE A 116 -7.13 -2.88 10.93
N ASP A 117 -6.69 -2.96 9.68
CA ASP A 117 -6.89 -1.89 8.70
C ASP A 117 -8.38 -1.57 8.48
N PHE A 118 -9.23 -2.60 8.42
CA PHE A 118 -10.69 -2.45 8.26
C PHE A 118 -11.50 -3.44 9.12
N LYS A 119 -12.66 -2.98 9.57
CA LYS A 119 -13.80 -3.79 10.00
C LYS A 119 -14.94 -3.58 9.01
N LEU A 120 -15.50 -4.66 8.48
CA LEU A 120 -16.63 -4.68 7.57
C LEU A 120 -17.84 -5.29 8.28
N GLU A 121 -19.02 -4.75 8.04
CA GLU A 121 -20.29 -5.25 8.57
C GLU A 121 -21.32 -5.39 7.44
N ASP A 122 -22.07 -6.50 7.44
CA ASP A 122 -23.21 -6.73 6.55
C ASP A 122 -24.55 -6.36 7.24
N SER A 123 -25.66 -6.48 6.51
CA SER A 123 -27.00 -6.14 7.03
C SER A 123 -27.48 -7.02 8.18
N LEU A 124 -26.85 -8.16 8.42
CA LEU A 124 -27.15 -9.08 9.51
C LEU A 124 -26.20 -8.90 10.70
N ASN A 125 -25.39 -7.83 10.69
CA ASN A 125 -24.34 -7.55 11.68
C ASN A 125 -23.23 -8.62 11.72
N ASN A 126 -23.02 -9.37 10.65
CA ASN A 126 -21.83 -10.23 10.57
C ASN A 126 -20.60 -9.35 10.36
N GLU A 127 -19.58 -9.57 11.18
CA GLU A 127 -18.34 -8.80 11.13
C GLU A 127 -17.25 -9.54 10.34
N TYR A 128 -16.49 -8.78 9.57
CA TYR A 128 -15.28 -9.26 8.89
C TYR A 128 -14.13 -8.28 9.16
N TYR A 129 -13.01 -8.80 9.64
CA TYR A 129 -11.82 -8.01 9.91
C TYR A 129 -10.80 -8.23 8.80
N LEU A 130 -10.30 -7.13 8.26
CA LEU A 130 -9.50 -7.13 7.05
C LEU A 130 -8.18 -6.39 7.31
N GLU A 131 -7.08 -7.08 7.04
CA GLU A 131 -5.73 -6.53 7.06
C GLU A 131 -5.21 -6.42 5.63
N VAL A 132 -4.60 -5.28 5.33
CA VAL A 132 -4.04 -4.90 4.04
C VAL A 132 -2.52 -4.94 4.13
N LYS A 133 -1.89 -5.78 3.33
CA LYS A 133 -0.43 -5.78 3.18
C LYS A 133 -0.07 -5.40 1.75
N GLY A 134 0.85 -4.44 1.63
CA GLY A 134 1.50 -4.14 0.35
C GLY A 134 2.51 -5.23 0.04
N VAL A 135 2.39 -5.84 -1.13
CA VAL A 135 3.32 -6.86 -1.62
C VAL A 135 4.16 -6.25 -2.74
N THR A 136 5.47 -6.30 -2.57
CA THR A 136 6.45 -5.75 -3.54
C THR A 136 7.25 -6.82 -4.26
N LEU A 137 7.07 -8.10 -3.91
CA LEU A 137 7.71 -9.25 -4.55
C LEU A 137 6.81 -9.75 -5.69
N GLU A 138 7.31 -9.68 -6.92
CA GLU A 138 6.65 -10.10 -8.15
C GLU A 138 7.44 -11.25 -8.79
N GLU A 139 6.76 -12.34 -9.12
CA GLU A 139 7.29 -13.50 -9.82
C GLU A 139 6.33 -13.87 -10.96
N ASN A 140 6.77 -13.75 -12.23
CA ASN A 140 6.00 -14.09 -13.44
C ASN A 140 4.66 -13.36 -13.62
N GLY A 141 4.58 -12.09 -13.22
CA GLY A 141 3.39 -11.25 -13.29
C GLY A 141 2.44 -11.41 -12.10
N PHE A 142 2.79 -12.24 -11.12
CA PHE A 142 2.03 -12.46 -9.90
C PHE A 142 2.82 -12.02 -8.69
N CYS A 143 2.22 -11.23 -7.81
CA CYS A 143 2.83 -10.96 -6.52
C CYS A 143 2.33 -11.95 -5.47
N ARG A 144 3.24 -12.46 -4.65
CA ARG A 144 2.97 -13.49 -3.65
C ARG A 144 3.27 -12.99 -2.25
N PHE A 145 2.40 -13.32 -1.31
CA PHE A 145 2.65 -13.18 0.12
C PHE A 145 1.89 -14.28 0.88
N PRO A 146 2.48 -14.97 1.87
CA PRO A 146 3.90 -15.01 2.22
C PRO A 146 4.66 -16.18 1.54
N ASP A 147 5.99 -16.21 1.65
CA ASP A 147 6.89 -17.32 1.24
C ASP A 147 6.71 -18.60 2.11
N ALA A 148 5.56 -18.76 2.77
CA ALA A 148 5.23 -19.89 3.61
C ALA A 148 3.75 -20.28 3.41
N PRO A 149 3.38 -21.56 3.59
CA PRO A 149 2.00 -22.01 3.36
C PRO A 149 1.07 -21.43 4.44
N THR A 150 0.44 -20.30 4.14
CA THR A 150 -0.71 -19.81 4.91
C THR A 150 -1.93 -19.62 4.03
N HIS A 151 -3.06 -19.73 4.70
CA HIS A 151 -4.36 -20.03 4.14
C HIS A 151 -4.94 -18.82 3.37
N LYS A 152 -5.66 -19.12 2.28
CA LYS A 152 -6.43 -18.23 1.38
C LYS A 152 -6.04 -16.75 1.44
N VAL A 153 -5.10 -16.36 0.60
CA VAL A 153 -4.74 -14.96 0.35
C VAL A 153 -5.56 -14.47 -0.84
N LEU A 154 -6.33 -13.40 -0.66
CA LEU A 154 -7.04 -12.76 -1.77
C LEU A 154 -6.15 -11.65 -2.35
N LEU A 155 -5.66 -11.88 -3.57
CA LEU A 155 -4.86 -10.90 -4.30
C LEU A 155 -5.80 -9.92 -4.98
N VAL A 156 -5.77 -8.66 -4.57
CA VAL A 156 -6.44 -7.59 -5.32
C VAL A 156 -5.42 -7.02 -6.29
N ASN A 157 -5.63 -7.31 -7.57
CA ASN A 157 -4.80 -6.78 -8.64
C ASN A 157 -5.38 -5.43 -9.06
N ILE A 158 -4.78 -4.32 -8.62
CA ILE A 158 -5.21 -2.99 -9.05
C ILE A 158 -4.31 -2.51 -10.17
N PHE A 159 -4.83 -2.59 -11.40
CA PHE A 159 -4.24 -2.03 -12.61
C PHE A 159 -3.99 -0.53 -12.46
N GLN A 160 -2.78 -0.11 -12.06
CA GLN A 160 -2.17 1.20 -12.39
C GLN A 160 -0.81 1.43 -11.72
N LEU A 161 -0.46 0.64 -10.71
CA LEU A 161 0.85 0.55 -10.10
C LEU A 161 1.10 -0.94 -9.90
N ASN A 162 2.32 -1.47 -9.96
CA ASN A 162 2.57 -2.86 -9.57
C ASN A 162 2.47 -3.02 -8.03
N THR A 163 1.43 -2.44 -7.44
CA THR A 163 1.03 -2.58 -6.05
C THR A 163 0.05 -3.73 -6.01
N VAL A 164 0.55 -4.92 -5.74
CA VAL A 164 -0.35 -6.00 -5.35
C VAL A 164 -0.59 -5.88 -3.87
N VAL A 165 -1.86 -5.90 -3.53
CA VAL A 165 -2.31 -5.89 -2.16
C VAL A 165 -2.75 -7.29 -1.82
N SER A 166 -2.10 -7.90 -0.82
CA SER A 166 -2.61 -9.14 -0.24
C SER A 166 -3.60 -8.77 0.85
N ILE A 167 -4.83 -9.22 0.66
CA ILE A 167 -5.85 -9.28 1.70
C ILE A 167 -5.61 -10.59 2.45
N ILE A 168 -5.21 -10.46 3.71
CA ILE A 168 -5.11 -11.60 4.62
C ILE A 168 -6.47 -11.76 5.28
N ASP A 169 -7.14 -12.87 4.97
CA ASP A 169 -8.34 -13.30 5.67
C ASP A 169 -7.93 -13.91 7.03
N ASP A 170 -7.96 -13.11 8.09
CA ASP A 170 -7.64 -13.59 9.45
C ASP A 170 -8.87 -14.24 10.14
N ILE A 171 -9.91 -14.65 9.38
CA ILE A 171 -10.98 -15.54 9.88
C ILE A 171 -10.39 -16.84 10.48
N LEU A 172 -9.18 -17.25 10.09
CA LEU A 172 -8.52 -18.41 10.66
C LEU A 172 -7.90 -18.23 12.04
N LYS A 173 -7.53 -17.00 12.46
CA LYS A 173 -7.25 -16.76 13.88
C LYS A 173 -8.49 -16.96 14.73
N ARG A 174 -9.70 -16.70 14.20
CA ARG A 174 -10.96 -16.93 14.93
C ARG A 174 -11.29 -18.41 15.12
N LYS A 175 -10.96 -19.30 14.16
CA LYS A 175 -11.12 -20.75 14.38
C LYS A 175 -10.08 -21.33 15.33
N LEU A 176 -8.86 -20.79 15.37
CA LEU A 176 -7.82 -21.28 16.28
C LEU A 176 -7.98 -20.78 17.73
N LEU A 177 -8.46 -19.55 17.95
CA LEU A 177 -8.63 -18.97 19.28
C LEU A 177 -9.94 -19.35 19.99
N GLN A 178 -10.97 -19.83 19.27
CA GLN A 178 -12.14 -20.46 19.90
C GLN A 178 -11.96 -21.95 20.22
N LEU A 179 -10.80 -22.54 19.90
CA LEU A 179 -10.43 -23.91 20.26
C LEU A 179 -9.47 -24.01 21.46
N ILE A 180 -9.20 -22.88 22.14
CA ILE A 180 -8.36 -22.82 23.37
C ILE A 180 -9.11 -22.05 24.47
N GLN A 181 -10.37 -22.42 24.70
CA GLN A 181 -11.04 -22.32 26.00
C GLN A 181 -11.53 -23.71 26.38
#